data_AF-A0A2M7ZF95-F1
#
_entry.id   AF-A0A2M7ZF95-F1
#
_cell.length_a   1.000
_cell.length_b   1.000
_cell.length_c   1.000
_cell.angle_alpha   90.00
_cell.angle_beta   90.00
_cell.angle_gamma   90.00
#
_symmetry.space_group_name_H-M   'P 1'
#
loop_
_entity.id
_entity.type
_entity.pdbx_description
1 polymer ?
#
loop_
_entity_poly.entity_id
_entity_poly.type
_entity_poly.pdbx_seq_one_letter_code
_entity_poly.pdbx_strand_id
1 'polypeptide(L)' 'MPRDSSAEFSRSLLPFVDGIVSVDLDKNLDEAGFPDEIKRAVIVYKGELTPNYEYLNKYLNK' A
#
# COMPACT_ATOMS: atom_id res chain seq x y z
N MET A 1 9.29 23.18 7.74
CA MET A 1 10.37 22.34 8.29
C MET A 1 10.17 20.91 7.83
N PRO A 2 11.15 20.26 7.19
CA PRO A 2 11.02 18.86 6.74
C PRO A 2 10.69 17.87 7.86
N ARG A 3 11.23 18.10 9.07
CA ARG A 3 11.03 17.24 10.25
C ARG A 3 9.57 17.21 10.72
N ASP A 4 8.91 18.36 10.74
CA ASP A 4 7.51 18.47 11.18
C ASP A 4 6.58 17.76 10.19
N SER A 5 6.84 17.91 8.88
CA SER A 5 6.10 17.20 7.84
C SER A 5 6.25 15.68 7.94
N SER A 6 7.46 15.18 8.18
CA SER A 6 7.69 13.75 8.41
C SER A 6 6.99 13.24 9.67
N ALA A 7 6.97 14.03 10.75
CA ALA A 7 6.32 13.66 12.00
C ALA A 7 4.78 13.59 11.87
N GLU A 8 4.17 14.57 11.22
CA GLU A 8 2.71 14.57 10.97
C GLU A 8 2.28 13.46 10.00
N PHE A 9 3.08 13.21 8.96
CA PHE A 9 2.82 12.10 8.05
C PHE A 9 2.87 10.76 8.79
N SER A 10 3.90 10.57 9.63
CA SER A 10 4.02 9.35 10.45
C SER A 10 2.84 9.18 11.40
N ARG A 11 2.41 10.25 12.09
CA ARG A 11 1.22 10.25 12.94
C ARG A 11 -0.05 9.85 12.18
N SER A 12 -0.19 10.30 10.95
CA SER A 12 -1.34 9.97 10.09
C SER A 12 -1.36 8.48 9.67
N LEU A 13 -0.19 7.83 9.63
CA LEU A 13 -0.08 6.41 9.31
C LEU A 13 -0.28 5.48 10.52
N LEU A 14 -0.03 5.96 11.74
CA LEU A 14 -0.13 5.15 12.96
C LEU A 14 -1.43 4.33 13.08
N PRO A 15 -2.63 4.86 12.77
CA PRO A 15 -3.87 4.10 12.87
C PRO A 15 -3.95 2.87 11.95
N PHE A 16 -3.13 2.83 10.89
CA PHE A 16 -3.13 1.74 9.91
C PHE A 16 -2.07 0.68 10.20
N VAL A 17 -1.12 0.95 11.10
CA VAL A 17 0.03 0.06 11.35
C VAL A 17 -0.42 -1.34 11.75
N ASP A 18 -1.32 -1.44 12.73
CA ASP A 18 -1.83 -2.74 13.22
C ASP A 18 -2.50 -3.54 12.10
N GLY A 19 -3.28 -2.85 11.25
CA GLY A 19 -3.95 -3.45 10.10
C GLY A 19 -3.00 -3.88 8.99
N ILE A 20 -1.82 -3.25 8.87
CA ILE A 20 -0.80 -3.62 7.89
C ILE A 20 0.00 -4.83 8.36
N VAL A 21 0.36 -4.90 9.65
CA VAL A 21 1.23 -5.97 10.16
C VAL A 21 0.49 -7.28 10.43
N SER A 22 -0.84 -7.24 10.53
CA SER A 22 -1.68 -8.40 10.86
C SER A 22 -2.21 -9.14 9.63
N VAL A 23 -1.86 -8.71 8.41
CA VAL A 23 -2.40 -9.27 7.16
C VAL A 23 -1.86 -10.65 6.84
N ASP A 24 -2.67 -11.42 6.13
CA ASP A 24 -2.30 -12.72 5.57
C ASP A 24 -1.75 -12.55 4.15
N LEU A 25 -0.42 -12.43 4.05
CA LEU A 25 0.27 -12.21 2.78
C LEU A 25 0.24 -13.43 1.86
N ASP A 26 -0.20 -14.62 2.29
CA ASP A 26 -0.33 -15.77 1.40
C ASP A 26 -1.60 -15.68 0.52
N LYS A 27 -2.55 -14.84 0.89
CA LYS A 27 -3.77 -14.57 0.11
C LYS A 27 -3.58 -13.53 -0.99
N ASN A 28 -4.60 -13.38 -1.84
CA ASN A 28 -4.67 -12.26 -2.78
C ASN A 28 -4.94 -10.94 -2.03
N LEU A 29 -4.78 -9.80 -2.71
CA LEU A 29 -4.87 -8.47 -2.09
C LEU A 29 -6.24 -8.20 -1.45
N ASP A 30 -7.33 -8.68 -2.06
CA ASP A 30 -8.69 -8.47 -1.56
C ASP A 30 -8.99 -9.27 -0.28
N GLU A 31 -8.36 -10.44 -0.14
CA GLU A 31 -8.57 -11.36 0.99
C GLU A 31 -7.48 -11.28 2.07
N ALA A 32 -6.37 -10.59 1.82
CA ALA A 32 -5.24 -10.46 2.75
C ALA A 32 -5.60 -9.71 4.04
N GLY A 33 -6.68 -8.91 4.03
CA GLY A 33 -7.18 -8.22 5.22
C GLY A 33 -6.58 -6.84 5.47
N PHE A 34 -5.99 -6.21 4.44
CA PHE A 34 -5.55 -4.82 4.53
C PHE A 34 -6.71 -3.87 4.85
N PRO A 35 -6.49 -2.80 5.64
CA PRO A 35 -7.42 -1.68 5.72
C PRO A 35 -7.75 -1.16 4.32
N ASP A 36 -9.00 -0.81 4.07
CA ASP A 36 -9.47 -0.44 2.73
C ASP A 36 -8.71 0.76 2.14
N GLU A 37 -8.31 1.72 2.98
CA GLU A 37 -7.45 2.85 2.60
C GLU A 37 -6.09 2.39 2.10
N ILE A 38 -5.47 1.45 2.79
CA ILE A 38 -4.16 0.91 2.44
C ILE A 38 -4.27 0.04 1.19
N LYS A 39 -5.27 -0.85 1.13
CA LYS A 39 -5.53 -1.72 -0.02
C LYS A 39 -5.60 -0.94 -1.33
N ARG A 40 -6.34 0.18 -1.35
CA ARG A 40 -6.44 1.07 -2.52
C ARG A 40 -5.12 1.76 -2.88
N ALA A 41 -4.24 1.96 -1.90
CA ALA A 41 -2.93 2.59 -2.10
C ALA A 41 -1.81 1.59 -2.48
N VAL A 42 -2.07 0.28 -2.47
CA VAL A 42 -1.08 -0.75 -2.87
C VAL A 42 -0.87 -0.69 -4.38
N ILE A 43 0.35 -0.33 -4.80
CA ILE A 43 0.73 -0.24 -6.23
C ILE A 43 1.11 -1.61 -6.79
N VAL A 44 1.90 -2.37 -6.03
CA VAL A 44 2.40 -3.70 -6.40
C VAL A 44 2.10 -4.67 -5.28
N TYR A 45 1.56 -5.82 -5.62
CA TYR A 45 1.33 -6.92 -4.69
C TYR A 45 1.85 -8.22 -5.32
N LYS A 46 2.71 -8.94 -4.58
CA LYS A 46 3.33 -10.21 -5.04
C LYS A 46 4.03 -10.13 -6.40
N GLY A 47 4.65 -8.98 -6.71
CA GLY A 47 5.39 -8.78 -7.95
C GLY A 47 4.54 -8.35 -9.15
N GLU A 48 3.22 -8.21 -8.97
CA GLU A 48 2.31 -7.76 -10.01
C GLU A 48 1.73 -6.38 -9.68
N LEU A 49 1.56 -5.54 -10.70
CA LEU A 49 0.84 -4.27 -10.55
C LEU A 49 -0.62 -4.55 -10.23
N THR A 50 -1.17 -3.86 -9.24
CA THR A 50 -2.59 -3.98 -8.90
C THR A 50 -3.47 -3.31 -9.97
N PRO A 51 -4.76 -3.65 -10.10
CA PRO A 51 -5.59 -3.25 -11.24
C PRO A 51 -5.59 -1.74 -11.54
N ASN A 52 -5.62 -0.90 -10.50
CA ASN A 52 -5.63 0.57 -10.65
C ASN A 52 -4.31 1.13 -11.20
N TYR A 53 -3.23 0.35 -11.13
CA TYR A 53 -1.87 0.75 -11.50
C TYR A 53 -1.34 -0.01 -12.72
N GLU A 54 -2.13 -0.89 -13.34
CA GLU A 54 -1.75 -1.60 -14.58
C GLU A 54 -1.29 -0.66 -15.70
N TYR A 55 -1.81 0.57 -15.72
CA TYR A 55 -1.40 1.60 -16.68
C TYR A 55 0.11 1.91 -16.63
N LEU A 56 0.80 1.59 -15.52
CA LEU A 56 2.24 1.80 -15.38
C LEU A 56 3.06 0.83 -16.23
N ASN A 57 2.51 -0.32 -16.64
CA ASN A 57 3.20 -1.27 -17.51
C ASN A 57 3.72 -0.63 -18.80
N LYS A 58 3.02 0.39 -19.33
CA LYS A 58 3.45 1.12 -20.54
C LYS A 58 4.74 1.94 -20.36
N TYR A 59 5.20 2.12 -19.12
CA TYR A 59 6.41 2.87 -18.79
C TYR A 59 7.55 2.01 -18.25
N LEU A 60 7.28 0.76 -17.85
CA LEU A 60 8.26 -0.12 -17.20
C LEU A 60 9.08 -0.97 -18.18
N ASN A 61 8.58 -1.18 -19.40
CA ASN A 61 9.25 -2.00 -20.43
C ASN A 61 10.12 -1.17 -21.38
N LYS A 62 11.17 -0.52 -20.85
CA LYS A 62 12.21 0.14 -21.65
C LYS A 62 13.51 -0.64 -21.66
#